data_AF-A0A958N713-F1
#
_entry.id   AF-A0A958N713-F1
#
_cell.length_a   1.000
_cell.length_b   1.000
_cell.length_c   1.000
_cell.angle_alpha   90.00
_cell.angle_beta   90.00
_cell.angle_gamma   90.00
#
_symmetry.space_group_name_H-M   'P 1'
#
loop_
_entity.id
_entity.type
_entity.pdbx_description
1 polymer ?
#
loop_
_entity_poly.entity_id
_entity_poly.type
_entity_poly.pdbx_seq_one_letter_code
_entity_poly.pdbx_strand_id
1 'polypeptide(L)' 'KPISYENKKNGSVAKSLSLSQQESQSQSQYQCDGRQYCSQMSSYEEAKYFNDHCPGTKMDGDADGIPCERQFGR' A
#
# COMPACT_ATOMS: atom_id res chain seq x y z
N LYS A 1 -30.47 40.91 11.47
CA LYS A 1 -30.66 39.88 12.51
C LYS A 1 -30.54 38.52 11.82
N PRO A 2 -29.53 37.70 12.15
CA PRO A 2 -29.34 36.38 11.55
C PRO A 2 -30.27 35.38 12.24
N ILE A 3 -30.78 34.39 11.49
CA ILE A 3 -31.27 33.14 12.06
C ILE A 3 -30.77 32.01 11.16
N SER A 4 -30.18 31.04 11.82
CA SER A 4 -29.39 29.92 11.34
C SER A 4 -30.25 28.67 11.09
N TYR A 5 -29.61 27.63 10.53
CA TYR A 5 -30.04 26.22 10.47
C TYR A 5 -30.99 25.86 9.29
N GLU A 6 -30.83 24.76 8.55
CA GLU A 6 -30.30 23.44 8.92
C GLU A 6 -29.85 22.61 7.69
N ASN A 7 -28.95 21.67 7.96
CA ASN A 7 -28.30 20.72 7.04
C ASN A 7 -29.29 19.80 6.29
N LYS A 8 -29.07 19.60 4.98
CA LYS A 8 -29.64 18.47 4.23
C LYS A 8 -28.56 17.44 3.90
N LYS A 9 -28.52 16.38 4.72
CA LYS A 9 -27.91 15.08 4.36
C LYS A 9 -28.75 14.45 3.24
N ASN A 10 -28.10 14.11 2.13
CA ASN A 10 -28.52 13.04 1.21
C ASN A 10 -27.20 12.31 0.86
N GLY A 11 -26.91 11.07 1.24
CA GLY A 11 -27.81 9.94 1.36
C GLY A 11 -27.53 8.99 0.18
N SER A 12 -26.55 8.10 0.38
CA SER A 12 -26.46 6.76 -0.23
C SER A 12 -26.36 6.64 -1.75
N VAL A 13 -25.13 6.71 -2.28
CA VAL A 13 -24.71 5.72 -3.29
C VAL A 13 -23.88 4.66 -2.58
N ALA A 14 -24.50 3.49 -2.42
CA ALA A 14 -23.84 2.33 -1.90
C ALA A 14 -22.78 1.84 -2.91
N LYS A 15 -21.72 1.25 -2.34
CA LYS A 15 -21.00 0.08 -2.89
C LYS A 15 -19.83 0.37 -3.83
N SER A 16 -18.65 0.57 -3.25
CA SER A 16 -17.60 -0.46 -3.28
C SER A 16 -16.41 -0.03 -2.43
N LEU A 17 -16.08 -0.84 -1.43
CA LEU A 17 -14.80 -0.89 -0.75
C LEU A 17 -13.71 -1.07 -1.82
N SER A 18 -12.97 -0.01 -2.17
CA SER A 18 -11.77 -0.14 -2.99
C SER A 18 -10.56 0.14 -2.09
N LEU A 19 -10.02 -0.95 -1.54
CA LEU A 19 -8.85 -1.04 -0.68
C LEU A 19 -7.52 -0.79 -1.44
N SER A 20 -7.48 0.08 -2.44
CA SER A 20 -6.36 0.08 -3.40
C SER A 20 -5.87 1.45 -3.82
N GLN A 21 -5.91 2.43 -2.93
CA GLN A 21 -5.46 3.79 -3.26
C GLN A 21 -4.41 4.34 -2.28
N GLN A 22 -3.44 3.49 -1.94
CA GLN A 22 -2.20 3.94 -1.30
C GLN A 22 -1.01 3.24 -1.95
N GLU A 23 -0.74 3.54 -3.23
CA GLU A 23 0.54 3.14 -3.85
C GLU A 23 0.91 4.06 -5.01
N SER A 24 0.97 5.37 -4.76
CA SER A 24 1.26 6.32 -5.85
C SER A 24 2.14 7.49 -5.43
N GLN A 25 2.90 7.37 -4.33
CA GLN A 25 3.78 8.46 -3.87
C GLN A 25 5.25 8.09 -3.65
N SER A 26 5.70 6.86 -3.95
CA SER A 26 7.12 6.48 -3.88
C SER A 26 7.74 6.31 -5.27
N GLN A 27 7.32 7.13 -6.25
CA GLN A 27 7.54 6.89 -7.69
C GLN A 27 8.99 6.84 -8.20
N SER A 28 10.06 6.92 -7.41
CA SER A 28 11.41 6.95 -8.01
C SER A 28 12.62 6.76 -7.08
N GLN A 29 12.46 6.29 -5.83
CA GLN A 29 13.63 6.16 -4.93
C GLN A 29 14.26 4.77 -4.91
N TYR A 30 13.54 3.75 -5.36
CA TYR A 30 13.97 2.37 -5.27
C TYR A 30 14.34 1.86 -6.66
N GLN A 31 15.50 1.21 -6.79
CA GLN A 31 15.92 0.54 -8.02
C GLN A 31 16.21 -0.92 -7.71
N CYS A 32 15.92 -1.79 -8.67
CA CYS A 32 16.24 -3.21 -8.58
C CYS A 32 17.76 -3.39 -8.57
N ASP A 33 18.32 -3.50 -7.37
CA ASP A 33 19.75 -3.66 -7.09
C ASP A 33 20.13 -5.12 -6.80
N GLY A 34 19.20 -6.06 -7.02
CA GLY A 34 19.40 -7.49 -6.79
C GLY A 34 19.04 -7.94 -5.37
N ARG A 35 18.43 -7.08 -4.55
CA ARG A 35 17.87 -7.49 -3.26
C ARG A 35 16.66 -8.38 -3.46
N GLN A 36 16.64 -9.51 -2.77
CA GLN A 36 15.60 -10.54 -2.90
C GLN A 36 14.93 -10.89 -1.57
N TYR A 37 15.47 -10.44 -0.44
CA TYR A 37 15.03 -10.88 0.89
C TYR A 37 14.62 -9.68 1.75
N CYS A 38 13.70 -9.94 2.68
CA CYS A 38 13.16 -8.94 3.61
C CYS A 38 14.21 -8.28 4.50
N SER A 39 15.22 -9.04 4.92
CA SER A 39 16.32 -8.52 5.74
C SER A 39 17.12 -7.41 5.05
N GLN A 40 16.97 -7.26 3.72
CA GLN A 40 17.63 -6.23 2.93
C GLN A 40 16.73 -5.01 2.69
N MET A 41 15.45 -5.08 3.06
CA MET A 41 14.47 -4.00 2.94
C MET A 41 14.46 -3.17 4.22
N SER A 42 14.50 -1.86 4.08
CA SER A 42 14.47 -0.91 5.20
C SER A 42 13.04 -0.58 5.61
N SER A 43 12.08 -0.73 4.70
CA SER A 43 10.66 -0.48 4.96
C SER A 43 9.75 -1.45 4.20
N TYR A 44 8.50 -1.54 4.67
CA TYR A 44 7.46 -2.33 3.99
C TYR A 44 7.14 -1.78 2.60
N GLU A 45 7.11 -0.45 2.44
CA GLU A 45 6.81 0.19 1.15
C GLU A 45 7.90 -0.09 0.12
N GLU A 46 9.16 -0.15 0.55
CA GLU A 46 10.28 -0.59 -0.27
C GLU A 46 10.12 -2.07 -0.66
N ALA A 47 9.84 -2.95 0.30
CA ALA A 47 9.60 -4.38 0.01
C ALA A 47 8.47 -4.59 -0.98
N LYS A 48 7.38 -3.82 -0.85
CA LYS A 48 6.23 -3.86 -1.74
C LYS A 48 6.56 -3.38 -3.14
N TYR A 49 7.31 -2.28 -3.25
CA TYR A 49 7.83 -1.82 -4.54
C TYR A 49 8.68 -2.90 -5.22
N PHE A 50 9.60 -3.53 -4.48
CA PHE A 50 10.46 -4.59 -5.00
C PHE A 50 9.66 -5.83 -5.43
N ASN A 51 8.62 -6.21 -4.69
CA ASN A 51 7.75 -7.34 -5.05
C ASN A 51 7.01 -7.12 -6.39
N ASP A 52 6.56 -5.89 -6.64
CA ASP A 52 5.78 -5.53 -7.83
C ASP A 52 6.65 -5.15 -9.04
N HIS A 53 7.79 -4.49 -8.81
CA HIS A 53 8.62 -3.89 -9.87
C HIS A 53 9.90 -4.67 -10.18
N CYS A 54 10.39 -5.51 -9.27
CA CYS A 54 11.67 -6.20 -9.43
C CYS A 54 11.50 -7.72 -9.62
N PRO A 55 12.06 -8.30 -10.70
CA PRO A 55 11.97 -9.74 -10.93
C PRO A 55 12.84 -10.53 -9.94
N GLY A 56 12.34 -11.69 -9.52
CA GLY A 56 13.10 -12.64 -8.72
C GLY A 56 13.18 -12.30 -7.23
N THR A 57 12.34 -11.42 -6.72
CA THR A 57 12.20 -11.21 -5.28
C THR A 57 11.61 -12.44 -4.59
N LYS A 58 12.08 -12.71 -3.37
CA LYS A 58 11.65 -13.82 -2.49
C LYS A 58 11.20 -13.25 -1.15
N MET A 59 10.38 -12.20 -1.23
CA MET A 59 9.91 -11.42 -0.08
C MET A 59 8.50 -11.83 0.36
N ASP A 60 7.69 -12.25 -0.60
CA ASP A 60 6.39 -12.85 -0.42
C ASP A 60 6.55 -14.38 -0.53
N GLY A 61 6.55 -15.06 0.62
CA GLY A 61 6.86 -16.49 0.70
C GLY A 61 5.65 -17.39 0.46
N ASP A 62 4.46 -16.87 0.76
CA ASP A 62 3.15 -17.51 0.67
C ASP A 62 2.30 -17.01 -0.50
N ALA A 63 2.79 -16.01 -1.24
CA ALA A 63 2.19 -15.43 -2.44
C ALA A 63 0.84 -14.77 -2.17
N ASP A 64 0.69 -14.14 -1.00
CA ASP A 64 -0.53 -13.44 -0.58
C ASP A 64 -0.55 -11.96 -1.01
N GLY A 65 0.56 -11.46 -1.56
CA GLY A 65 0.74 -10.07 -1.97
C GLY A 65 1.23 -9.14 -0.86
N ILE A 66 1.58 -9.67 0.31
CA ILE A 66 2.10 -8.93 1.47
C ILE A 66 3.56 -9.34 1.72
N PRO A 67 4.53 -8.66 1.07
CA PRO A 67 5.93 -8.99 1.27
C PRO A 67 6.37 -8.64 2.69
N CYS A 68 7.23 -9.47 3.26
CA CYS A 68 7.90 -9.20 4.53
C CYS A 68 6.98 -8.99 5.74
N GLU A 69 5.78 -9.58 5.72
CA GLU A 69 4.84 -9.64 6.85
C GLU A 69 5.52 -10.01 8.18
N ARG A 70 6.36 -11.04 8.18
CA ARG A 70 7.10 -11.49 9.38
C ARG A 70 8.10 -10.47 9.93
N GLN A 71 8.59 -9.56 9.09
CA GLN A 71 9.56 -8.53 9.50
C GLN A 71 8.87 -7.24 9.94
N PHE A 72 7.80 -6.84 9.26
CA PHE A 72 7.09 -5.59 9.53
C PHE A 72 5.79 -5.74 10.35
N GLY A 73 5.40 -6.97 10.67
CA GLY A 73 4.21 -7.28 11.49
C GLY A 73 2.90 -6.86 10.82
N ARG A 74 2.79 -7.07 9.51
CA ARG A 74 1.59 -6.75 8.72
C ARG A 74 0.51 -7.82 8.86
#